data_AF-A0A316EGG5-F1
#
_entry.id   AF-A0A316EGG5-F1
#
_cell.length_a   1.000
_cell.length_b   1.000
_cell.length_c   1.000
_cell.angle_alpha   90.00
_cell.angle_beta   90.00
_cell.angle_gamma   90.00
#
_symmetry.space_group_name_H-M   'P 1'
#
loop_
_entity.id
_entity.type
_entity.pdbx_description
1 polymer ?
#
loop_
_entity_poly.entity_id
_entity_poly.type
_entity_poly.pdbx_seq_one_letter_code
_entity_poly.pdbx_strand_id
1 'polypeptide(L)' 'MPDEAGAELLDELKKILLYPRVSDLLFWRTPELTEDEAIDEALQYQPFVG' A
#
# COMPACT_ATOMS: atom_id res chain seq x y z
N MET A 1 -15.24 -7.27 -6.61
CA MET A 1 -13.89 -7.64 -7.04
C MET A 1 -13.18 -6.33 -7.31
N PRO A 2 -11.92 -6.13 -6.88
CA PRO A 2 -11.19 -4.94 -7.32
C PRO A 2 -11.22 -4.95 -8.85
N ASP A 3 -11.61 -3.83 -9.46
CA ASP A 3 -11.55 -3.68 -10.91
C ASP A 3 -10.12 -3.99 -11.38
N GLU A 4 -9.95 -4.56 -12.58
CA GLU A 4 -8.65 -5.01 -13.10
C GLU A 4 -7.55 -3.94 -12.95
N ALA A 5 -7.91 -2.67 -13.16
CA ALA A 5 -7.03 -1.52 -13.00
C ALA A 5 -6.51 -1.33 -11.55
N GLY A 6 -7.33 -1.61 -10.53
CA GLY A 6 -6.92 -1.53 -9.12
C GLY A 6 -5.99 -2.69 -8.72
N ALA A 7 -6.13 -3.85 -9.38
CA ALA A 7 -5.23 -4.98 -9.17
C ALA A 7 -3.83 -4.70 -9.78
N GLU A 8 -3.77 -4.12 -10.98
CA GLU A 8 -2.52 -3.72 -11.62
C GLU A 8 -1.77 -2.65 -10.79
N LEU A 9 -2.49 -1.63 -10.32
CA LEU A 9 -1.91 -0.60 -9.44
C LEU A 9 -1.32 -1.22 -8.17
N LEU A 10 -2.05 -2.12 -7.52
CA LEU A 10 -1.59 -2.78 -6.31
C LEU A 10 -0.33 -3.61 -6.52
N ASP A 11 -0.21 -4.29 -7.67
CA ASP A 11 0.96 -5.11 -7.98
C ASP A 11 2.19 -4.25 -8.32
N GLU A 12 2.02 -3.11 -8.97
CA GLU A 12 3.11 -2.14 -9.15
C GLU A 12 3.57 -1.56 -7.81
N LEU A 13 2.63 -1.19 -6.93
CA LEU A 13 2.92 -0.69 -5.60
C LEU A 13 3.70 -1.71 -4.75
N LYS A 14 3.37 -3.00 -4.80
CA LYS A 14 4.12 -4.06 -4.11
C LYS A 14 5.56 -4.25 -4.63
N LYS A 15 5.85 -3.88 -5.89
CA LYS A 15 7.21 -3.97 -6.46
C LYS A 15 8.08 -2.80 -6.01
N ILE A 16 7.48 -1.64 -5.78
CA ILE A 16 8.18 -0.38 -5.48
C ILE A 16 8.32 -0.19 -3.96
N LEU A 17 7.27 -0.49 -3.20
CA LEU A 17 7.20 -0.22 -1.77
C LEU A 17 7.80 -1.37 -0.96
N LEU A 18 8.55 -1.00 0.09
CA LEU A 18 9.08 -1.95 1.07
C LEU A 18 8.01 -2.43 2.07
N TYR A 19 6.80 -1.85 2.01
CA TYR A 19 5.71 -2.16 2.92
C TYR A 19 5.07 -3.51 2.57
N PRO A 20 5.14 -4.52 3.44
CA PRO A 20 4.76 -5.89 3.10
C PRO A 20 3.25 -6.10 2.90
N ARG A 21 2.42 -5.15 3.34
CA ARG A 21 0.95 -5.26 3.28
C ARG A 21 0.29 -4.00 2.74
N VAL A 22 0.73 -3.46 1.62
CA VAL A 22 0.20 -2.18 1.11
C VAL A 22 -1.31 -2.24 0.85
N SER A 23 -1.84 -3.43 0.56
CA SER A 23 -3.27 -3.69 0.46
C SER A 23 -4.02 -3.43 1.78
N ASP A 24 -3.43 -3.72 2.94
CA ASP A 24 -3.99 -3.40 4.27
C ASP A 24 -4.21 -1.89 4.44
N LEU A 25 -3.26 -1.07 3.96
CA LEU A 25 -3.36 0.39 4.02
C LEU A 25 -4.53 0.91 3.17
N LEU A 26 -4.76 0.29 2.02
CA LEU A 26 -5.77 0.72 1.06
C LEU A 26 -7.19 0.23 1.39
N PHE A 27 -7.35 -1.00 1.91
CA PHE A 27 -8.68 -1.62 2.06
C PHE A 27 -9.07 -1.99 3.49
N TRP A 28 -8.11 -2.04 4.44
CA TRP A 28 -8.35 -2.55 5.79
C TRP A 28 -7.93 -1.59 6.91
N ARG A 29 -7.40 -0.40 6.58
CA ARG A 29 -7.00 0.59 7.59
C ARG A 29 -8.20 1.39 8.08
N THR A 30 -8.19 1.71 9.38
CA THR A 30 -9.12 2.68 9.98
C THR A 30 -8.33 3.69 10.82
N PRO A 31 -8.44 5.00 10.55
CA PRO A 31 -9.24 5.62 9.49
C PRO A 31 -8.78 5.20 8.09
N GLU A 32 -9.72 5.19 7.13
CA GLU A 32 -9.44 4.91 5.72
C GLU A 32 -8.48 5.99 5.19
N LEU A 33 -7.44 5.56 4.47
CA LEU A 33 -6.50 6.46 3.81
C LEU A 33 -6.95 6.70 2.37
N THR A 34 -6.63 7.88 1.87
CA THR A 34 -6.58 8.10 0.43
C THR A 34 -5.38 7.36 -0.19
N GLU A 35 -5.41 7.17 -1.51
CA GLU A 35 -4.34 6.50 -2.25
C GLU A 35 -2.97 7.16 -2.00
N ASP A 36 -2.90 8.49 -2.02
CA ASP A 36 -1.68 9.26 -1.73
C ASP A 36 -1.18 9.01 -0.30
N GLU A 37 -2.06 9.05 0.70
CA GLU A 37 -1.69 8.82 2.10
C GLU A 37 -1.20 7.39 2.35
N ALA A 38 -1.80 6.40 1.67
CA ALA A 38 -1.36 5.02 1.74
C ALA A 38 0.03 4.83 1.13
N ILE A 39 0.31 5.54 0.03
CA ILE A 39 1.64 5.55 -0.61
C ILE A 39 2.66 6.21 0.31
N ASP A 40 2.36 7.39 0.85
CA ASP A 40 3.27 8.10 1.75
C ASP A 40 3.60 7.27 2.99
N GLU A 41 2.61 6.62 3.61
CA GLU A 41 2.88 5.76 4.76
C GLU A 41 3.73 4.54 4.40
N ALA A 42 3.43 3.92 3.25
CA ALA A 42 4.21 2.78 2.78
C ALA A 42 5.66 3.17 2.44
N LEU A 43 5.91 4.40 1.98
CA LEU A 43 7.24 4.96 1.76
C LEU A 43 7.97 5.28 3.07
N GLN A 44 7.24 5.73 4.09
CA GLN A 44 7.78 6.00 5.41
C GLN A 44 8.11 4.72 6.19
N TYR A 45 7.53 3.59 5.81
CA TYR A 45 7.83 2.33 6.46
C TYR A 45 9.27 1.91 6.19
N GLN A 46 10.07 2.05 7.24
CA GLN A 46 11.40 1.48 7.29
C GLN A 46 11.28 0.09 7.91
N PRO A 47 11.57 -0.99 7.18
CA PRO A 47 11.68 -2.30 7.81
C PRO A 47 12.70 -2.20 8.93
N PHE A 48 12.39 -2.79 10.09
CA PHE A 48 13.36 -2.86 11.19
C PHE A 48 14.60 -3.60 10.68
N VAL A 49 15.66 -2.84 10.41
CA VAL A 49 16.99 -3.38 10.14
C VAL A 49 17.52 -3.83 11.50
N GLY A 50 17.46 -5.14 11.73
CA GLY A 50 18.17 -5.80 12.83
C GLY A 50 19.67 -5.85 12.58
#